data_AF-A0A3D6EDK2-F1
#
_entry.id   AF-A0A3D6EDK2-F1
#
_cell.length_a   1.000
_cell.length_b   1.000
_cell.length_c   1.000
_cell.angle_alpha   90.00
_cell.angle_beta   90.00
_cell.angle_gamma   90.00
#
_symmetry.space_group_name_H-M   'P 1'
#
loop_
_entity.id
_entity.type
_entity.pdbx_description
1 polymer ?
#
loop_
_entity_poly.entity_id
_entity_poly.type
_entity_poly.pdbx_seq_one_letter_code
_entity_poly.pdbx_strand_id
1 'polypeptide(L)'
;MNSFTTSTSSVQGRTYVNLMSDAGFKAVYGDKNNKSLLIELLNCFLPQEVKVRDILSYLDREQDPVIDTGKRTYLDLICKGEDGSIFSVEVQQRDEKKIFERCMYYGSDIYRNQLSENEYYTHLKPLYVIGILGTNLTHENESSWDTDNLISHYYQVEKRTKEFAPSTIILTFVETARFTKDLSQCKSNLDYLLYWFLNGWKYNKTGIPEALEDIPITEKLSRACEIAAFSPSKRTVYNKYMM
;
A
#
# COMPACT_ATOMS: atom_id res chain seq x y z
N MET A 1 -45.75 -29.23 26.27
CA MET A 1 -44.34 -28.86 26.49
C MET A 1 -43.52 -29.39 25.34
N ASN A 2 -42.92 -28.49 24.56
CA ASN A 2 -41.66 -28.65 23.83
C ASN A 2 -41.47 -27.39 22.98
N SER A 3 -40.94 -26.35 23.63
CA SER A 3 -40.43 -25.16 22.98
C SER A 3 -39.08 -25.50 22.34
N PHE A 4 -39.04 -25.51 21.02
CA PHE A 4 -37.79 -25.47 20.28
C PHE A 4 -37.13 -24.10 20.52
N THR A 5 -36.14 -24.06 21.40
CA THR A 5 -35.18 -22.96 21.45
C THR A 5 -34.23 -23.11 20.28
N THR A 6 -34.51 -22.41 19.18
CA THR A 6 -33.52 -22.09 18.16
C THR A 6 -32.44 -21.22 18.81
N SER A 7 -31.28 -21.82 19.03
CA SER A 7 -30.06 -21.10 19.38
C SER A 7 -29.67 -20.22 18.20
N THR A 8 -30.07 -18.95 18.23
CA THR A 8 -29.49 -17.91 17.40
C THR A 8 -28.03 -17.75 17.83
N SER A 9 -27.11 -18.41 17.12
CA SER A 9 -25.70 -18.04 17.19
C SER A 9 -25.60 -16.59 16.72
N SER A 10 -25.46 -15.66 17.65
CA SER A 10 -25.13 -14.29 17.33
C SER A 10 -23.82 -14.31 16.56
N VAL A 11 -23.86 -14.01 15.26
CA VAL A 11 -22.64 -13.76 14.49
C VAL A 11 -21.97 -12.57 15.14
N GLN A 12 -20.96 -12.84 15.96
CA GLN A 12 -20.16 -11.80 16.58
C GLN A 12 -19.46 -11.07 15.43
N GLY A 13 -19.85 -9.81 15.19
CA GLY A 13 -19.38 -9.04 14.04
C GLY A 13 -17.85 -9.04 14.00
N ARG A 14 -17.28 -9.60 12.92
CA ARG A 14 -15.84 -9.57 12.68
C ARG A 14 -15.43 -8.14 12.38
N THR A 15 -14.40 -7.62 13.02
CA THR A 15 -13.91 -6.25 12.74
C THR A 15 -12.65 -6.32 11.90
N TYR A 16 -12.61 -5.56 10.81
CA TYR A 16 -11.51 -5.47 9.86
C TYR A 16 -10.83 -4.10 9.94
N VAL A 17 -9.53 -4.07 9.70
CA VAL A 17 -8.76 -2.82 9.64
C VAL A 17 -9.09 -2.01 8.38
N ASN A 18 -9.04 -0.67 8.51
CA ASN A 18 -9.07 0.23 7.37
C ASN A 18 -7.67 0.33 6.75
N LEU A 19 -7.47 -0.20 5.54
CA LEU A 19 -6.18 -0.18 4.86
C LEU A 19 -5.77 1.22 4.37
N MET A 20 -6.71 2.17 4.27
CA MET A 20 -6.36 3.57 4.04
C MET A 20 -5.82 4.26 5.30
N SER A 21 -5.93 3.67 6.51
CA SER A 21 -5.29 4.25 7.70
C SER A 21 -3.85 3.77 7.83
N ASP A 22 -2.95 4.65 8.27
CA ASP A 22 -1.55 4.31 8.50
C ASP A 22 -1.40 3.06 9.38
N ALA A 23 -2.11 3.03 10.50
CA ALA A 23 -2.13 1.90 11.43
C ALA A 23 -2.62 0.60 10.76
N GLY A 24 -3.67 0.67 9.93
CA GLY A 24 -4.24 -0.50 9.25
C GLY A 24 -3.33 -1.02 8.16
N PHE A 25 -2.77 -0.12 7.36
CA PHE A 25 -1.78 -0.46 6.34
C PHE A 25 -0.57 -1.15 6.95
N LYS A 26 0.05 -0.56 7.99
CA LYS A 26 1.21 -1.13 8.69
C LYS A 26 0.89 -2.47 9.35
N ALA A 27 -0.28 -2.60 9.98
CA ALA A 27 -0.69 -3.85 10.60
C ALA A 27 -0.81 -4.99 9.57
N VAL A 28 -1.24 -4.71 8.33
CA VAL A 28 -1.39 -5.75 7.32
C VAL A 28 -0.12 -5.96 6.53
N TYR A 29 0.39 -4.92 5.88
CA TYR A 29 1.50 -5.04 4.93
C TYR A 29 2.88 -5.00 5.58
N GLY A 30 3.01 -4.48 6.81
CA GLY A 30 4.22 -4.57 7.61
C GLY A 30 4.41 -5.94 8.29
N ASP A 31 3.38 -6.78 8.31
CA ASP A 31 3.48 -8.14 8.83
C ASP A 31 4.16 -9.06 7.82
N LYS A 32 5.32 -9.61 8.20
CA LYS A 32 6.09 -10.53 7.35
C LYS A 32 5.32 -11.80 6.97
N ASN A 33 4.32 -12.19 7.76
CA ASN A 33 3.44 -13.33 7.43
C ASN A 33 2.51 -13.01 6.25
N ASN A 34 2.28 -11.72 5.99
CA ASN A 34 1.48 -11.23 4.85
C ASN A 34 2.35 -10.84 3.65
N LYS A 35 3.62 -11.30 3.59
CA LYS A 35 4.55 -10.96 2.50
C LYS A 35 3.95 -11.17 1.10
N SER A 36 3.21 -12.24 0.87
CA SER A 36 2.57 -12.50 -0.43
C SER A 36 1.56 -11.43 -0.81
N LEU A 37 0.82 -10.87 0.15
CA LEU A 37 -0.11 -9.77 -0.09
C LEU A 37 0.63 -8.49 -0.48
N LEU A 38 1.76 -8.20 0.16
CA LEU A 38 2.60 -7.06 -0.22
C LEU A 38 3.12 -7.21 -1.65
N ILE A 39 3.59 -8.41 -2.02
CA ILE A 39 4.04 -8.69 -3.39
C ILE A 39 2.90 -8.50 -4.41
N GLU A 40 1.70 -9.00 -4.11
CA GLU A 40 0.52 -8.81 -4.96
C GLU A 40 0.17 -7.32 -5.11
N LEU A 41 0.17 -6.55 -4.01
CA LEU A 41 -0.05 -5.10 -4.03
C LEU A 41 0.99 -4.36 -4.87
N LEU A 42 2.27 -4.65 -4.67
CA LEU A 42 3.35 -4.03 -5.43
C LEU A 42 3.21 -4.34 -6.92
N ASN A 43 2.96 -5.59 -7.30
CA ASN A 43 2.78 -5.96 -8.70
C ASN A 43 1.52 -5.39 -9.35
N CYS A 44 0.52 -4.99 -8.57
CA CYS A 44 -0.65 -4.25 -9.05
C CYS A 44 -0.34 -2.77 -9.31
N PHE A 45 0.61 -2.18 -8.58
CA PHE A 45 0.88 -0.74 -8.63
C PHE A 45 2.15 -0.35 -9.37
N LEU A 46 3.09 -1.27 -9.58
CA LEU A 46 4.34 -0.99 -10.27
C LEU A 46 4.17 -0.98 -11.80
N PRO A 47 5.08 -0.34 -12.55
CA PRO A 47 5.12 -0.43 -14.00
C PRO A 47 5.11 -1.89 -14.47
N GLN A 48 4.50 -2.15 -15.63
CA GLN A 48 4.23 -3.52 -16.10
C GLN A 48 5.50 -4.38 -16.25
N GLU A 49 6.61 -3.75 -16.64
CA GLU A 49 7.94 -4.33 -16.79
C GLU A 49 8.63 -4.70 -15.47
N VAL A 50 8.15 -4.15 -14.35
CA VAL A 50 8.65 -4.45 -13.01
C VAL A 50 7.84 -5.61 -12.43
N LYS A 51 8.56 -6.62 -11.93
CA LYS A 51 7.95 -7.80 -11.31
C LYS A 51 8.69 -8.14 -10.03
N VAL A 52 7.98 -8.04 -8.91
CA VAL A 52 8.46 -8.46 -7.59
C VAL A 52 8.14 -9.93 -7.43
N ARG A 53 9.15 -10.79 -7.26
CA ARG A 53 8.92 -12.22 -7.01
C ARG A 53 9.01 -12.57 -5.54
N ASP A 54 9.86 -11.87 -4.80
CA ASP A 54 10.02 -12.04 -3.36
C ASP A 54 10.45 -10.75 -2.66
N ILE A 55 10.16 -10.68 -1.36
CA ILE A 55 10.68 -9.65 -0.46
C ILE A 55 11.65 -10.30 0.52
N LEU A 56 12.92 -9.88 0.44
CA LEU A 56 14.00 -10.44 1.25
C LEU A 56 14.06 -9.83 2.65
N SER A 57 13.75 -8.53 2.75
CA SER A 57 13.81 -7.82 4.02
C SER A 57 12.86 -6.64 4.06
N TYR A 58 12.34 -6.38 5.25
CA TYR A 58 11.66 -5.16 5.62
C TYR A 58 12.70 -4.28 6.30
N LEU A 59 12.91 -3.06 5.80
CA LEU A 59 13.85 -2.11 6.38
C LEU A 59 13.13 -1.37 7.50
N ASP A 60 13.55 -1.62 8.73
CA ASP A 60 12.94 -1.06 9.93
C ASP A 60 13.32 0.42 10.04
N ARG A 61 12.32 1.31 10.10
CA ARG A 61 12.53 2.76 10.27
C ARG A 61 12.17 3.27 11.67
N GLU A 62 11.87 2.40 12.63
CA GLU A 62 11.65 2.85 14.02
C GLU A 62 12.92 3.46 14.67
N GLN A 63 14.10 3.33 14.03
CA GLN A 63 15.32 4.02 14.45
C GLN A 63 15.55 5.29 13.62
N ASP A 64 14.83 6.36 13.97
CA ASP A 64 15.41 7.72 14.14
C ASP A 64 14.30 8.73 14.51
N PRO A 65 13.93 8.83 15.80
CA PRO A 65 13.18 9.98 16.28
C PRO A 65 14.11 11.18 16.50
N VAL A 66 14.92 11.58 15.52
CA VAL A 66 15.66 12.85 15.59
C VAL A 66 15.89 13.45 14.20
N ILE A 67 14.89 14.18 13.71
CA ILE A 67 15.21 15.47 13.07
C ILE A 67 14.36 16.54 13.77
N ASP A 68 15.05 17.31 14.59
CA ASP A 68 14.63 18.52 15.31
C ASP A 68 14.23 19.70 14.37
N THR A 69 13.70 19.40 13.18
CA THR A 69 13.26 20.39 12.17
C THR A 69 11.76 20.33 11.86
N GLY A 70 10.98 19.53 12.59
CA GLY A 70 9.51 19.57 12.53
C GLY A 70 8.88 18.95 11.28
N LYS A 71 9.63 18.22 10.45
CA LYS A 71 9.08 17.42 9.34
C LYS A 71 9.10 15.95 9.73
N ARG A 72 7.95 15.41 10.08
CA ARG A 72 7.81 13.98 10.39
C ARG A 72 8.17 13.16 9.13
N THR A 73 9.14 12.27 9.27
CA THR A 73 9.59 11.30 8.27
C THR A 73 8.54 10.20 8.18
N TYR A 74 7.72 10.19 7.13
CA TYR A 74 6.81 9.07 6.87
C TYR A 74 7.11 8.55 5.47
N LEU A 75 7.70 7.35 5.44
CA LEU A 75 7.53 6.38 4.37
C LEU A 75 7.27 5.08 5.15
N ASP A 76 6.04 4.60 5.06
CA ASP A 76 5.42 3.74 6.07
C ASP A 76 5.90 2.29 6.04
N LEU A 77 6.35 1.85 4.87
CA LEU A 77 6.84 0.50 4.65
C LEU A 77 7.96 0.53 3.63
N ILE A 78 9.16 0.16 4.05
CA ILE A 78 10.30 -0.01 3.14
C ILE A 78 10.68 -1.48 3.12
N CYS A 79 10.87 -2.01 1.92
CA CYS A 79 11.30 -3.38 1.74
C CYS A 79 12.25 -3.54 0.55
N LYS A 80 12.99 -4.63 0.54
CA LYS A 80 13.97 -4.98 -0.49
C LYS A 80 13.52 -6.23 -1.23
N GLY A 81 13.45 -6.13 -2.55
CA GLY A 81 13.13 -7.25 -3.45
C GLY A 81 14.29 -8.20 -3.66
N GLU A 82 14.02 -9.33 -4.32
CA GLU A 82 15.03 -10.35 -4.61
C GLU A 82 16.15 -9.88 -5.55
N ASP A 83 15.86 -8.92 -6.43
CA ASP A 83 16.80 -8.32 -7.39
C ASP A 83 17.66 -7.18 -6.78
N GLY A 84 17.36 -6.84 -5.52
CA GLY A 84 17.96 -5.75 -4.76
C GLY A 84 17.24 -4.41 -4.89
N SER A 85 16.21 -4.30 -5.73
CA SER A 85 15.37 -3.11 -5.83
C SER A 85 14.71 -2.79 -4.48
N ILE A 86 14.50 -1.51 -4.22
CA ILE A 86 13.91 -1.03 -2.97
C ILE A 86 12.51 -0.50 -3.28
N PHE A 87 11.55 -0.88 -2.44
CA PHE A 87 10.17 -0.40 -2.52
C PHE A 87 9.84 0.34 -1.24
N SER A 88 9.31 1.54 -1.39
CA SER A 88 8.88 2.39 -0.30
C SER A 88 7.42 2.75 -0.51
N VAL A 89 6.52 2.29 0.37
CA VAL A 89 5.08 2.52 0.25
C VAL A 89 4.60 3.43 1.35
N GLU A 90 3.75 4.39 0.99
CA GLU A 90 3.12 5.34 1.91
C GLU A 90 1.63 5.46 1.60
N VAL A 91 0.80 5.55 2.63
CA VAL A 91 -0.65 5.77 2.49
C VAL A 91 -1.00 7.14 3.04
N GLN A 92 -1.63 7.98 2.20
CA GLN A 92 -1.94 9.35 2.54
C GLN A 92 -3.43 9.63 2.28
N GLN A 93 -4.23 9.76 3.35
CA GLN A 93 -5.67 10.03 3.22
C GLN A 93 -6.02 11.48 2.87
N ARG A 94 -5.25 12.43 3.41
CA ARG A 94 -5.54 13.85 3.27
C ARG A 94 -4.71 14.44 2.17
N ASP A 95 -5.30 15.36 1.43
CA ASP A 95 -4.56 16.18 0.48
C ASP A 95 -3.39 16.86 1.20
N GLU A 96 -2.20 16.63 0.68
CA GLU A 96 -0.99 17.25 1.16
C GLU A 96 -0.33 18.00 0.02
N LYS A 97 -0.29 19.32 0.18
CA LYS A 97 0.44 20.19 -0.74
C LYS A 97 1.86 19.67 -0.84
N LYS A 98 2.34 19.51 -2.08
CA LYS A 98 3.73 19.11 -2.39
C LYS A 98 4.05 17.65 -2.09
N ILE A 99 3.09 16.74 -2.23
CA ILE A 99 3.31 15.30 -2.10
C ILE A 99 4.43 14.81 -3.02
N PHE A 100 4.52 15.36 -4.24
CA PHE A 100 5.58 15.02 -5.18
C PHE A 100 6.97 15.38 -4.63
N GLU A 101 7.16 16.61 -4.17
CA GLU A 101 8.43 17.07 -3.60
C GLU A 101 8.79 16.29 -2.33
N ARG A 102 7.80 15.91 -1.52
CA ARG A 102 7.99 15.10 -0.31
C ARG A 102 8.46 13.69 -0.64
N CYS A 103 7.79 13.00 -1.57
CA CYS A 103 8.19 11.67 -2.02
C CYS A 103 9.58 11.70 -2.67
N MET A 104 9.89 12.74 -3.45
CA MET A 104 11.22 12.92 -4.03
C MET A 104 12.30 13.19 -2.96
N TYR A 105 11.99 14.03 -1.97
CA TYR A 105 12.92 14.37 -0.89
C TYR A 105 13.28 13.13 -0.06
N TYR A 106 12.28 12.40 0.43
CA TYR A 106 12.53 11.19 1.23
C TYR A 106 13.04 10.03 0.38
N GLY A 107 12.60 9.91 -0.88
CA GLY A 107 13.16 8.95 -1.83
C GLY A 107 14.65 9.20 -2.07
N SER A 108 15.07 10.46 -2.18
CA SER A 108 16.49 10.83 -2.33
C SER A 108 17.32 10.42 -1.13
N ASP A 109 16.78 10.56 0.09
CA ASP A 109 17.45 10.09 1.31
C ASP A 109 17.60 8.55 1.32
N ILE A 110 16.54 7.80 0.98
CA ILE A 110 16.62 6.33 0.85
C ILE A 110 17.66 5.93 -0.20
N TYR A 111 17.63 6.59 -1.37
CA TYR A 111 18.53 6.29 -2.47
C TYR A 111 20.00 6.58 -2.12
N ARG A 112 20.25 7.70 -1.44
CA ARG A 112 21.58 8.02 -0.88
C ARG A 112 22.04 6.95 0.09
N ASN A 113 21.17 6.51 1.01
CA ASN A 113 21.52 5.59 2.09
C ASN A 113 21.71 4.14 1.63
N GLN A 114 21.59 3.86 0.32
CA GLN A 114 21.98 2.55 -0.24
C GLN A 114 23.48 2.31 -0.22
N LEU A 115 24.28 3.38 -0.22
CA LEU A 115 25.74 3.30 -0.28
C LEU A 115 26.38 3.79 1.02
N SER A 116 27.40 3.06 1.46
CA SER A 116 28.35 3.48 2.47
C SER A 116 29.54 4.22 1.87
N GLU A 117 30.40 4.79 2.71
CA GLU A 117 31.62 5.44 2.26
C GLU A 117 32.51 4.48 1.45
N ASN A 118 33.03 4.95 0.32
CA ASN A 118 33.86 4.20 -0.64
C ASN A 118 33.15 3.13 -1.49
N GLU A 119 31.82 3.04 -1.50
CA GLU A 119 31.11 2.16 -2.45
C GLU A 119 30.88 2.81 -3.83
N TYR A 120 30.82 1.98 -4.87
CA TYR A 120 30.63 2.44 -6.25
C TYR A 120 29.15 2.66 -6.57
N TYR A 121 28.85 3.69 -7.39
CA TYR A 121 27.49 3.97 -7.85
C TYR A 121 26.85 2.84 -8.69
N THR A 122 27.65 1.92 -9.22
CA THR A 122 27.16 0.72 -9.90
C THR A 122 26.42 -0.25 -8.98
N HIS A 123 26.55 -0.10 -7.66
CA HIS A 123 25.79 -0.88 -6.68
C HIS A 123 24.40 -0.31 -6.40
N LEU A 124 24.08 0.91 -6.85
CA LEU A 124 22.76 1.50 -6.67
C LEU A 124 21.70 0.65 -7.37
N LYS A 125 20.62 0.40 -6.63
CA LYS A 125 19.45 -0.33 -7.12
C LYS A 125 18.28 0.63 -7.31
N PRO A 126 17.37 0.33 -8.27
CA PRO A 126 16.16 1.11 -8.45
C PRO A 126 15.39 1.24 -7.13
N LEU A 127 14.89 2.45 -6.87
CA LEU A 127 14.00 2.76 -5.78
C LEU A 127 12.63 3.11 -6.34
N TYR A 128 11.61 2.34 -5.96
CA TYR A 128 10.22 2.60 -6.27
C TYR A 128 9.54 3.21 -5.05
N VAL A 129 9.15 4.47 -5.15
CA VAL A 129 8.36 5.17 -4.12
C VAL A 129 6.90 5.14 -4.57
N ILE A 130 6.04 4.48 -3.80
CA ILE A 130 4.62 4.32 -4.10
C ILE A 130 3.80 5.11 -3.06
N GLY A 131 3.12 6.15 -3.51
CA GLY A 131 2.15 6.90 -2.72
C GLY A 131 0.72 6.44 -3.04
N ILE A 132 0.03 5.85 -2.08
CA ILE A 132 -1.38 5.50 -2.18
C ILE A 132 -2.19 6.67 -1.61
N LEU A 133 -2.84 7.42 -2.50
CA LEU A 133 -3.46 8.71 -2.18
C LEU A 133 -4.97 8.57 -2.05
N GLY A 134 -5.54 9.09 -0.96
CA GLY A 134 -6.98 9.23 -0.76
C GLY A 134 -7.60 10.41 -1.51
N THR A 135 -6.79 11.17 -2.24
CA THR A 135 -7.19 12.32 -3.05
C THR A 135 -6.57 12.23 -4.44
N ASN A 136 -7.11 13.02 -5.38
CA ASN A 136 -6.62 13.04 -6.76
C ASN A 136 -5.56 14.14 -6.92
N LEU A 137 -4.54 13.85 -7.70
CA LEU A 137 -3.60 14.85 -8.20
C LEU A 137 -4.28 15.67 -9.30
N THR A 138 -3.82 16.90 -9.48
CA THR A 138 -4.20 17.72 -10.63
C THR A 138 -3.32 17.36 -11.81
N HIS A 139 -3.94 16.98 -12.92
CA HIS A 139 -3.26 16.66 -14.16
C HIS A 139 -3.59 17.67 -15.26
N GLU A 140 -2.66 17.86 -16.21
CA GLU A 140 -2.88 18.75 -17.35
C GLU A 140 -4.03 18.28 -18.25
N ASN A 141 -4.18 16.96 -18.40
CA ASN A 141 -5.27 16.34 -19.15
C ASN A 141 -6.08 15.39 -18.28
N GLU A 142 -7.05 15.93 -17.54
CA GLU A 142 -7.95 15.13 -16.68
C GLU A 142 -8.75 14.06 -17.43
N SER A 143 -8.95 14.19 -18.75
CA SER A 143 -9.69 13.17 -19.52
C SER A 143 -8.94 11.82 -19.64
N SER A 144 -7.65 11.79 -19.33
CA SER A 144 -6.85 10.55 -19.30
C SER A 144 -6.88 9.83 -17.95
N TRP A 145 -7.59 10.36 -16.96
CA TRP A 145 -7.55 9.87 -15.58
C TRP A 145 -8.95 9.51 -15.07
N ASP A 146 -9.25 8.22 -15.08
CA ASP A 146 -10.54 7.65 -14.68
C ASP A 146 -10.37 6.45 -13.73
N THR A 147 -11.46 5.71 -13.50
CA THR A 147 -11.50 4.55 -12.60
C THR A 147 -10.65 3.36 -13.08
N ASP A 148 -10.30 3.32 -14.36
CA ASP A 148 -9.43 2.31 -14.97
C ASP A 148 -7.98 2.83 -15.15
N ASN A 149 -7.77 4.15 -15.05
CA ASN A 149 -6.50 4.84 -15.25
C ASN A 149 -6.19 5.77 -14.05
N LEU A 150 -6.01 5.19 -12.86
CA LEU A 150 -5.77 5.93 -11.60
C LEU A 150 -4.35 5.81 -11.04
N ILE A 151 -3.44 5.15 -11.77
CA ILE A 151 -2.06 4.94 -11.36
C ILE A 151 -1.14 5.72 -12.29
N SER A 152 -0.38 6.64 -11.73
CA SER A 152 0.61 7.44 -12.46
C SER A 152 2.02 6.96 -12.14
N HIS A 153 2.90 6.96 -13.15
CA HIS A 153 4.32 6.64 -12.99
C HIS A 153 5.18 7.80 -13.49
N TYR A 154 6.11 8.25 -12.66
CA TYR A 154 7.03 9.33 -12.96
C TYR A 154 8.45 8.79 -12.98
N TYR A 155 9.08 8.91 -14.15
CA TYR A 155 10.46 8.51 -14.43
C TYR A 155 11.18 9.63 -15.18
N GLN A 156 12.51 9.54 -15.21
CA GLN A 156 13.35 10.52 -15.89
C GLN A 156 13.50 10.15 -17.37
N VAL A 157 13.24 11.13 -18.25
CA VAL A 157 13.42 10.99 -19.70
C VAL A 157 14.27 12.12 -20.24
N GLU A 158 15.10 11.82 -21.24
CA GLU A 158 15.77 12.85 -22.01
C GLU A 158 14.72 13.61 -22.86
N LYS A 159 14.76 14.94 -22.80
CA LYS A 159 13.69 15.78 -23.34
C LYS A 159 13.56 15.68 -24.86
N ARG A 160 14.66 15.59 -25.60
CA ARG A 160 14.68 15.64 -27.07
C ARG A 160 14.40 14.27 -27.70
N THR A 161 15.10 13.24 -27.26
CA THR A 161 15.09 11.86 -27.79
C THR A 161 14.01 11.00 -27.16
N LYS A 162 13.51 11.38 -25.98
CA LYS A 162 12.59 10.59 -25.15
C LYS A 162 13.20 9.28 -24.65
N GLU A 163 14.53 9.16 -24.68
CA GLU A 163 15.22 8.03 -24.09
C GLU A 163 15.00 8.00 -22.57
N PHE A 164 14.68 6.82 -22.06
CA PHE A 164 14.56 6.59 -20.63
C PHE A 164 15.95 6.60 -20.00
N ALA A 165 16.12 7.40 -18.94
CA ALA A 165 17.32 7.32 -18.12
C ALA A 165 17.34 5.98 -17.37
N PRO A 166 18.53 5.50 -16.94
CA PRO A 166 18.61 4.38 -16.02
C PRO A 166 17.70 4.59 -14.80
N SER A 167 16.98 3.54 -14.41
CA SER A 167 16.05 3.54 -13.29
C SER A 167 16.77 3.87 -11.99
N THR A 168 16.53 5.08 -11.47
CA THR A 168 17.04 5.55 -10.18
C THR A 168 15.89 5.58 -9.18
N ILE A 169 15.22 6.72 -9.04
CA ILE A 169 14.03 6.90 -8.22
C ILE A 169 12.83 6.99 -9.16
N ILE A 170 11.85 6.11 -8.95
CA ILE A 170 10.59 6.05 -9.70
C ILE A 170 9.48 6.35 -8.72
N LEU A 171 8.69 7.39 -9.00
CA LEU A 171 7.51 7.69 -8.20
C LEU A 171 6.28 7.08 -8.85
N THR A 172 5.45 6.44 -8.05
CA THR A 172 4.15 5.91 -8.44
C THR A 172 3.09 6.51 -7.52
N PHE A 173 2.03 7.11 -8.08
CA PHE A 173 0.89 7.54 -7.27
C PHE A 173 -0.37 6.78 -7.67
N VAL A 174 -1.02 6.19 -6.68
CA VAL A 174 -2.30 5.49 -6.82
C VAL A 174 -3.39 6.41 -6.29
N GLU A 175 -4.12 7.10 -7.17
CA GLU A 175 -5.15 8.08 -6.83
C GLU A 175 -6.49 7.38 -6.53
N THR A 176 -6.60 6.81 -5.33
CA THR A 176 -7.74 5.94 -4.96
C THR A 176 -9.09 6.64 -4.98
N ALA A 177 -9.15 7.98 -4.91
CA ALA A 177 -10.39 8.74 -5.06
C ALA A 177 -10.95 8.74 -6.50
N ARG A 178 -10.18 8.30 -7.52
CA ARG A 178 -10.69 8.03 -8.87
C ARG A 178 -11.37 6.67 -8.99
N PHE A 179 -11.11 5.75 -8.06
CA PHE A 179 -11.72 4.41 -8.08
C PHE A 179 -13.18 4.49 -7.63
N THR A 180 -14.09 4.35 -8.60
CA THR A 180 -15.55 4.50 -8.40
C THR A 180 -16.34 3.22 -8.67
N LYS A 181 -15.65 2.09 -8.93
CA LYS A 181 -16.30 0.82 -9.21
C LYS A 181 -16.98 0.27 -7.95
N ASP A 182 -18.22 -0.16 -8.12
CA ASP A 182 -18.88 -1.07 -7.18
C ASP A 182 -18.42 -2.51 -7.40
N LEU A 183 -18.77 -3.39 -6.46
CA LEU A 183 -18.35 -4.79 -6.48
C LEU A 183 -18.74 -5.51 -7.79
N SER A 184 -19.94 -5.24 -8.32
CA SER A 184 -20.43 -5.85 -9.56
C SER A 184 -19.66 -5.40 -10.81
N GLN A 185 -18.92 -4.29 -10.74
CA GLN A 185 -18.11 -3.76 -11.82
C GLN A 185 -16.65 -4.22 -11.74
N CYS A 186 -16.23 -4.80 -10.61
CA CYS A 186 -14.89 -5.32 -10.42
C CYS A 186 -14.68 -6.56 -11.30
N LYS A 187 -13.58 -6.58 -12.07
CA LYS A 187 -13.25 -7.65 -13.02
C LYS A 187 -11.80 -8.09 -12.94
N SER A 188 -10.91 -7.21 -12.52
CA SER A 188 -9.47 -7.46 -12.45
C SER A 188 -8.99 -7.69 -11.01
N ASN A 189 -7.80 -8.29 -10.86
CA ASN A 189 -7.16 -8.40 -9.56
C ASN A 189 -6.94 -7.03 -8.90
N LEU A 190 -6.60 -6.00 -9.68
CA LEU A 190 -6.46 -4.63 -9.23
C LEU A 190 -7.81 -4.08 -8.73
N ASP A 191 -8.91 -4.36 -9.42
CA ASP A 191 -10.24 -3.91 -9.00
C ASP A 191 -10.61 -4.48 -7.64
N TYR A 192 -10.45 -5.80 -7.46
CA TYR A 192 -10.77 -6.47 -6.20
C TYR A 192 -9.84 -6.04 -5.07
N LEU A 193 -8.55 -5.82 -5.37
CA LEU A 193 -7.58 -5.25 -4.43
C LEU A 193 -8.06 -3.87 -3.96
N LEU A 194 -8.27 -2.93 -4.88
CA LEU A 194 -8.68 -1.55 -4.57
C LEU A 194 -10.05 -1.51 -3.88
N TYR A 195 -10.99 -2.31 -4.35
CA TYR A 195 -12.32 -2.41 -3.75
C TYR A 195 -12.22 -2.85 -2.29
N TRP A 196 -11.48 -3.93 -1.99
CA TRP A 196 -11.26 -4.36 -0.62
C TRP A 196 -10.49 -3.29 0.18
N PHE A 197 -9.45 -2.71 -0.40
CA PHE A 197 -8.62 -1.69 0.24
C PHE A 197 -9.46 -0.51 0.76
N LEU A 198 -10.45 -0.07 -0.02
CA LEU A 198 -11.31 1.07 0.30
C LEU A 198 -12.56 0.71 1.12
N ASN A 199 -13.05 -0.52 1.01
CA ASN A 199 -14.37 -0.91 1.54
C ASN A 199 -14.35 -2.04 2.57
N GLY A 200 -13.30 -2.85 2.67
CA GLY A 200 -13.27 -4.07 3.49
C GLY A 200 -13.62 -3.84 4.97
N TRP A 201 -13.13 -2.73 5.54
CA TRP A 201 -13.43 -2.32 6.91
C TRP A 201 -14.89 -1.97 7.17
N LYS A 202 -15.71 -1.77 6.13
CA LYS A 202 -17.15 -1.47 6.27
C LYS A 202 -17.97 -2.73 6.58
N TYR A 203 -17.40 -3.92 6.39
CA TYR A 203 -18.08 -5.20 6.63
C TYR A 203 -18.09 -5.66 8.10
N ASN A 204 -17.76 -4.76 9.03
CA ASN A 204 -17.57 -5.08 10.45
C ASN A 204 -18.79 -5.69 11.17
N LYS A 205 -19.96 -5.61 10.54
CA LYS A 205 -21.25 -6.05 11.09
C LYS A 205 -22.10 -6.85 10.11
N THR A 206 -21.98 -6.57 8.81
CA THR A 206 -22.81 -7.17 7.77
C THR A 206 -22.23 -8.49 7.24
N GLY A 207 -20.97 -8.79 7.56
CA GLY A 207 -20.24 -9.89 6.92
C GLY A 207 -19.71 -9.51 5.54
N ILE A 208 -18.80 -10.34 5.03
CA ILE A 208 -18.24 -10.20 3.68
C ILE A 208 -19.30 -10.70 2.68
N PRO A 209 -19.58 -9.97 1.59
CA PRO A 209 -20.45 -10.46 0.53
C PRO A 209 -19.94 -11.76 -0.10
N GLU A 210 -20.84 -12.70 -0.41
CA GLU A 210 -20.52 -13.98 -1.06
C GLU A 210 -19.70 -13.80 -2.35
N ALA A 211 -19.99 -12.74 -3.12
CA ALA A 211 -19.25 -12.40 -4.34
C ALA A 211 -17.76 -12.04 -4.12
N LEU A 212 -17.31 -11.87 -2.87
CA LEU A 212 -15.90 -11.67 -2.50
C LEU A 212 -15.27 -12.88 -1.82
N GLU A 213 -16.04 -13.91 -1.44
CA GLU A 213 -15.52 -15.07 -0.73
C GLU A 213 -14.63 -15.95 -1.62
N ASP A 214 -15.03 -16.11 -2.89
CA ASP A 214 -14.31 -16.94 -3.87
C ASP A 214 -13.22 -16.20 -4.65
N ILE A 215 -13.03 -14.91 -4.38
CA ILE A 215 -12.00 -14.10 -5.04
C ILE A 215 -10.68 -14.23 -4.24
N PRO A 216 -9.61 -14.83 -4.80
CA PRO A 216 -8.45 -15.23 -3.99
C PRO A 216 -7.76 -14.10 -3.23
N ILE A 217 -7.65 -12.90 -3.83
CA ILE A 217 -7.00 -11.77 -3.18
C ILE A 217 -7.84 -11.23 -2.02
N THR A 218 -9.16 -11.17 -2.15
CA THR A 218 -10.03 -10.69 -1.07
C THR A 218 -10.18 -11.72 0.04
N GLU A 219 -10.13 -13.01 -0.26
CA GLU A 219 -10.04 -14.06 0.76
C GLU A 219 -8.79 -13.86 1.63
N LYS A 220 -7.60 -13.70 1.01
CA LYS A 220 -6.35 -13.45 1.74
C LYS A 220 -6.40 -12.14 2.52
N LEU A 221 -6.86 -11.06 1.90
CA LEU A 221 -6.98 -9.75 2.56
C LEU A 221 -7.96 -9.80 3.73
N SER A 222 -9.07 -10.53 3.62
CA SER A 222 -10.04 -10.65 4.70
C SER A 222 -9.46 -11.25 5.96
N ARG A 223 -8.70 -12.35 5.82
CA ARG A 223 -7.99 -13.00 6.92
C ARG A 223 -6.93 -12.09 7.52
N ALA A 224 -6.15 -11.43 6.65
CA ALA A 224 -5.08 -10.54 7.08
C ALA A 224 -5.59 -9.27 7.76
N CYS A 225 -6.78 -8.79 7.41
CA CYS A 225 -7.38 -7.57 7.95
C CYS A 225 -8.20 -7.79 9.22
N GLU A 226 -8.57 -9.03 9.56
CA GLU A 226 -9.42 -9.32 10.72
C GLU A 226 -8.66 -9.06 12.03
N ILE A 227 -9.12 -8.07 12.81
CA ILE A 227 -8.46 -7.63 14.05
C ILE A 227 -8.42 -8.75 15.10
N ALA A 228 -9.43 -9.63 15.10
CA ALA A 228 -9.48 -10.79 16.00
C ALA A 228 -8.38 -11.82 15.69
N ALA A 229 -7.87 -11.86 14.46
CA ALA A 229 -6.77 -12.73 14.06
C ALA A 229 -5.38 -12.17 14.42
N PHE A 230 -5.31 -10.93 14.94
CA PHE A 230 -4.03 -10.34 15.35
C PHE A 230 -3.50 -11.00 16.62
N SER A 231 -2.19 -11.21 16.68
CA SER A 231 -1.53 -11.59 17.92
C SER A 231 -1.75 -10.50 19.00
N PRO A 232 -1.71 -10.85 20.31
CA PRO A 232 -1.93 -9.87 21.38
C PRO A 232 -1.00 -8.64 21.30
N SER A 233 0.27 -8.84 20.93
CA SER A 233 1.24 -7.76 20.74
C SER A 233 0.87 -6.86 19.56
N LYS A 234 0.58 -7.44 18.39
CA LYS A 234 0.14 -6.72 17.19
C LYS A 234 -1.13 -5.92 17.45
N ARG A 235 -2.11 -6.51 18.13
CA ARG A 235 -3.36 -5.82 18.49
C ARG A 235 -3.14 -4.64 19.42
N THR A 236 -2.22 -4.78 20.38
CA THR A 236 -1.85 -3.69 21.30
C THR A 236 -1.25 -2.51 20.54
N VAL A 237 -0.28 -2.79 19.65
CA VAL A 237 0.34 -1.77 18.80
C VAL A 237 -0.69 -1.09 17.91
N TYR A 238 -1.52 -1.88 17.21
CA TYR A 238 -2.58 -1.35 16.35
C TYR A 238 -3.54 -0.44 17.12
N ASN A 239 -4.05 -0.87 18.27
CA ASN A 239 -4.97 -0.08 19.08
C ASN A 239 -4.35 1.23 19.57
N LYS A 240 -3.04 1.25 19.88
CA LYS A 240 -2.32 2.46 20.29
C LYS A 240 -2.29 3.51 19.18
N TYR A 241 -2.15 3.10 17.91
CA TYR A 241 -2.14 4.02 16.77
C TYR A 241 -3.54 4.43 16.29
N MET A 242 -4.60 3.77 16.77
CA MET A 242 -5.99 4.10 16.45
C MET A 242 -6.63 5.08 17.46
N MET A 243 -6.00 5.31 18.61
CA MET A 243 -6.41 6.29 19.65
C MET A 243 -5.81 7.67 19.36
#